data_AF-A0A538CZI0-F1
#
_entry.id   AF-A0A538CZI0-F1
#
_cell.length_a   1.000
_cell.length_b   1.000
_cell.length_c   1.000
_cell.angle_alpha   90.00
_cell.angle_beta   90.00
_cell.angle_gamma   90.00
#
_symmetry.space_group_name_H-M   'P 1'
#
loop_
_entity.id
_entity.type
_entity.pdbx_description
1 polymer ?
#
loop_
_entity_poly.entity_id
_entity_poly.type
_entity_poly.pdbx_seq_one_letter_code
_entity_poly.pdbx_strand_id
1 'polypeptide(L)'
;MYRRRIGRRRGTGEGRVMDDTKTWELIHKERAAMADTLASLTSNQWAEPSLCGTWSVQVAAAHIVRGAEQTKARFMKRMAANGFRFNKMMDRDA
;
A
#
# COMPACT_ATOMS: atom_id res chain seq x y z
N MET A 1 -18.97 25.65 -29.92
CA MET A 1 -19.64 25.92 -28.62
C MET A 1 -19.79 24.63 -27.83
N TYR A 2 -18.95 24.37 -26.81
CA TYR A 2 -19.31 23.43 -25.73
C TYR A 2 -18.42 23.68 -24.50
N ARG A 3 -18.76 24.71 -23.71
CA ARG A 3 -18.15 24.92 -22.38
C ARG A 3 -18.85 23.99 -21.39
N ARG A 4 -18.25 22.84 -21.11
CA ARG A 4 -18.69 21.93 -20.04
C ARG A 4 -18.26 22.54 -18.70
N ARG A 5 -19.22 23.11 -17.97
CA ARG A 5 -19.05 23.72 -16.65
C ARG A 5 -18.72 22.63 -15.63
N ILE A 6 -17.45 22.54 -15.22
CA ILE A 6 -17.03 21.66 -14.11
C ILE A 6 -17.66 22.21 -12.83
N GLY A 7 -18.71 21.55 -12.35
CA GLY A 7 -19.32 21.81 -11.06
C GLY A 7 -18.31 21.51 -9.96
N ARG A 8 -17.81 22.56 -9.31
CA ARG A 8 -17.00 22.50 -8.09
C ARG A 8 -17.86 21.87 -7.00
N ARG A 9 -17.73 20.55 -6.77
CA ARG A 9 -18.25 19.94 -5.54
C ARG A 9 -17.50 20.59 -4.37
N ARG A 10 -18.21 21.41 -3.60
CA ARG A 10 -17.79 21.78 -2.25
C ARG A 10 -17.89 20.52 -1.40
N GLY A 11 -16.78 19.80 -1.27
CA GLY A 11 -16.61 18.87 -0.16
C GLY A 11 -16.50 19.69 1.10
N THR A 12 -17.51 19.62 1.95
CA THR A 12 -17.46 20.15 3.32
C THR A 12 -16.27 19.50 4.02
N GLY A 13 -15.30 20.34 4.39
CA GLY A 13 -14.15 19.94 5.17
C GLY A 13 -14.59 19.55 6.57
N GLU A 14 -14.77 18.26 6.79
CA GLU A 14 -14.80 17.67 8.12
C GLU A 14 -14.02 16.36 7.99
N GLY A 15 -12.75 16.43 8.39
CA GLY A 15 -11.87 15.28 8.42
C GLY A 15 -12.46 14.25 9.37
N ARG A 16 -13.25 13.32 8.84
CA ARG A 16 -13.71 12.15 9.57
C ARG A 16 -12.46 11.38 9.94
N VAL A 17 -12.05 11.48 11.20
CA VAL A 17 -11.22 10.45 11.82
C VAL A 17 -12.05 9.17 11.69
N MET A 18 -11.70 8.35 10.70
CA MET A 18 -12.30 7.03 10.52
C MET A 18 -11.95 6.27 11.80
N ASP A 19 -12.97 5.72 12.47
CA ASP A 19 -12.78 4.92 13.68
C ASP A 19 -11.67 3.88 13.46
N ASP A 20 -10.67 3.87 14.35
CA ASP A 20 -9.48 3.02 14.20
C ASP A 20 -9.90 1.54 14.09
N THR A 21 -10.90 1.11 14.87
CA THR A 21 -11.42 -0.26 14.84
C THR A 21 -11.99 -0.60 13.46
N LYS A 22 -12.92 0.21 12.94
CA LYS A 22 -13.47 0.03 11.58
C LYS A 22 -12.40 0.08 10.49
N THR A 23 -11.39 0.93 10.65
CA THR A 23 -10.27 1.01 9.70
C THR A 23 -9.47 -0.29 9.68
N TRP A 24 -9.13 -0.82 10.86
CA TRP A 24 -8.41 -2.08 10.97
C TRP A 24 -9.23 -3.29 10.52
N GLU A 25 -10.53 -3.32 10.78
CA GLU A 25 -11.44 -4.34 10.23
C GLU A 25 -11.41 -4.37 8.70
N LEU A 26 -11.48 -3.19 8.05
CA LEU A 26 -11.37 -3.08 6.60
C LEU A 26 -9.99 -3.54 6.11
N ILE A 27 -8.90 -3.12 6.76
CA ILE A 27 -7.55 -3.55 6.41
C ILE A 27 -7.42 -5.08 6.48
N HIS A 28 -7.96 -5.72 7.52
CA HIS A 28 -7.90 -7.18 7.65
C HIS A 28 -8.72 -7.88 6.56
N LYS A 29 -9.92 -7.37 6.27
CA LYS A 29 -10.76 -7.91 5.19
C LYS A 29 -10.04 -7.86 3.83
N GLU A 30 -9.48 -6.71 3.47
CA GLU A 30 -8.79 -6.55 2.18
C GLU A 30 -7.50 -7.38 2.11
N ARG A 31 -6.76 -7.51 3.23
CA ARG A 31 -5.58 -8.38 3.30
C ARG A 31 -5.94 -9.85 3.10
N ALA A 32 -7.06 -10.31 3.66
CA ALA A 32 -7.55 -11.67 3.46
C ALA A 32 -7.95 -11.92 2.00
N ALA A 33 -8.74 -11.03 1.41
CA ALA A 33 -9.14 -11.13 0.00
C ALA A 33 -7.92 -11.12 -0.96
N MET A 34 -6.90 -10.32 -0.65
CA MET A 34 -5.64 -10.32 -1.40
C MET A 34 -4.89 -11.64 -1.24
N ALA A 35 -4.82 -12.20 -0.03
CA ALA A 35 -4.18 -13.49 0.21
C ALA A 35 -4.88 -14.62 -0.56
N ASP A 36 -6.22 -14.65 -0.55
CA ASP A 36 -7.01 -15.63 -1.31
C ASP A 36 -6.74 -15.52 -2.81
N THR A 37 -6.67 -14.29 -3.32
CA THR A 37 -6.34 -14.03 -4.73
C THR A 37 -4.96 -14.56 -5.09
N LEU A 38 -3.93 -14.23 -4.29
CA LEU A 38 -2.56 -14.66 -4.54
C LEU A 38 -2.39 -16.17 -4.40
N ALA A 39 -3.08 -16.80 -3.45
CA ALA A 39 -3.07 -18.25 -3.25
C ALA A 39 -3.67 -19.03 -4.43
N SER A 40 -4.55 -18.40 -5.23
CA SER A 40 -5.15 -19.02 -6.41
C SER A 40 -4.23 -19.06 -7.64
N LEU A 41 -3.09 -18.33 -7.60
CA LEU A 41 -2.18 -18.23 -8.73
C LEU A 41 -1.28 -19.46 -8.86
N THR A 42 -1.12 -19.93 -10.09
CA THR A 42 -0.16 -20.98 -10.44
C THR A 42 1.27 -20.44 -10.48
N SER A 43 2.29 -21.31 -10.40
CA SER A 43 3.70 -20.92 -10.47
C SER A 43 4.05 -20.12 -11.74
N ASN A 44 3.42 -20.43 -12.87
CA ASN A 44 3.65 -19.68 -14.11
C ASN A 44 3.06 -18.27 -14.02
N GLN A 45 1.86 -18.12 -13.46
CA GLN A 45 1.23 -16.80 -13.26
C GLN A 45 2.00 -15.93 -12.26
N TRP A 46 2.66 -16.54 -11.26
CA TRP A 46 3.56 -15.82 -10.36
C TRP A 46 4.78 -15.22 -11.08
N ALA A 47 5.24 -15.86 -12.15
CA ALA A 47 6.38 -15.40 -12.95
C ALA A 47 6.02 -14.38 -14.04
N GLU A 48 4.73 -14.19 -14.34
CA GLU A 48 4.27 -13.23 -15.36
C GLU A 48 4.65 -11.79 -15.01
N PRO A 49 4.90 -10.92 -16.02
CA PRO A 49 5.12 -9.50 -15.82
C PRO A 49 3.92 -8.82 -15.14
N SER A 50 4.20 -7.97 -14.16
CA SER A 50 3.22 -7.11 -13.50
C SER A 50 3.10 -5.76 -14.20
N LEU A 51 2.09 -4.97 -13.81
CA LEU A 51 1.94 -3.59 -14.27
C LEU A 51 3.01 -2.64 -13.70
N CYS A 52 3.82 -3.07 -12.74
CA CYS A 52 4.91 -2.30 -12.14
C CYS A 52 6.17 -2.27 -13.02
N GLY A 53 6.01 -2.32 -14.35
CA GLY A 53 7.11 -2.31 -15.30
C GLY A 53 7.86 -3.65 -15.32
N THR A 54 9.07 -3.68 -14.76
CA THR A 54 10.00 -4.82 -14.89
C THR A 54 9.80 -5.93 -13.86
N TRP A 55 8.81 -5.80 -12.98
CA TRP A 55 8.59 -6.75 -11.88
C TRP A 55 7.66 -7.86 -12.31
N SER A 56 7.94 -9.10 -11.91
CA SER A 56 6.93 -10.17 -11.97
C SER A 56 5.85 -9.95 -10.90
N VAL A 57 4.72 -10.66 -11.04
CA VAL A 57 3.65 -10.68 -10.02
C VAL A 57 4.22 -11.04 -8.64
N GLN A 58 5.17 -11.98 -8.56
CA GLN A 58 5.83 -12.35 -7.31
C GLN A 58 6.59 -11.20 -6.65
N VAL A 59 7.38 -10.45 -7.43
CA VAL A 59 8.15 -9.30 -6.90
C VAL A 59 7.20 -8.19 -6.45
N ALA A 60 6.15 -7.91 -7.21
CA ALA A 60 5.14 -6.92 -6.85
C ALA A 60 4.39 -7.30 -5.56
N ALA A 61 3.96 -8.55 -5.41
CA ALA A 61 3.32 -9.03 -4.20
C ALA A 61 4.26 -8.95 -2.98
N ALA A 62 5.52 -9.38 -3.15
CA ALA A 62 6.53 -9.26 -2.09
C ALA A 62 6.75 -7.81 -1.65
N HIS A 63 6.76 -6.86 -2.60
CA HIS A 63 6.88 -5.44 -2.30
C HIS A 63 5.71 -4.93 -1.44
N ILE A 64 4.47 -5.30 -1.77
CA ILE A 64 3.27 -4.93 -0.99
C ILE A 64 3.33 -5.53 0.42
N VAL A 65 3.65 -6.83 0.52
CA VAL A 65 3.70 -7.54 1.82
C VAL A 65 4.77 -6.95 2.73
N ARG A 66 5.94 -6.57 2.20
CA ARG A 66 6.99 -5.90 2.98
C ARG A 66 6.49 -4.62 3.66
N GLY A 67 5.63 -3.85 2.99
CA GLY A 67 4.96 -2.69 3.58
C GLY A 67 3.95 -3.09 4.66
N ALA A 68 3.16 -4.15 4.42
CA ALA A 68 2.16 -4.64 5.36
C ALA A 68 2.75 -5.21 6.67
N GLU A 69 3.96 -5.75 6.61
CA GLU A 69 4.70 -6.31 7.76
C GLU A 69 5.52 -5.26 8.55
N GLN A 70 5.59 -4.01 8.09
CA GLN A 70 6.26 -2.95 8.86
C GLN A 70 5.58 -2.78 10.23
N THR A 71 6.29 -3.14 11.29
CA THR A 71 5.85 -2.89 12.67
C THR A 71 6.37 -1.54 13.15
N LYS A 72 5.65 -0.90 14.08
CA LYS A 72 6.07 0.36 14.71
C LYS A 72 7.47 0.24 15.31
N ALA A 73 7.79 -0.87 15.97
CA ALA A 73 9.11 -1.11 16.55
C ALA A 73 10.22 -1.20 15.49
N ARG A 74 9.99 -1.94 14.40
CA ARG A 74 10.96 -2.08 13.29
C ARG A 74 11.18 -0.74 12.59
N PHE A 75 10.11 0.02 12.38
CA PHE A 75 10.13 1.37 11.85
C PHE A 75 10.95 2.32 12.71
N MET A 76 10.67 2.41 14.02
CA MET A 76 11.41 3.28 14.94
C MET A 76 12.90 2.91 15.02
N LYS A 77 13.22 1.61 15.03
CA LYS A 77 14.61 1.14 14.96
C LYS A 77 15.30 1.61 13.67
N ARG A 78 14.65 1.51 12.52
CA ARG A 78 15.21 1.96 11.23
C ARG A 78 15.31 3.48 11.13
N MET A 79 14.37 4.22 11.71
CA MET A 79 14.41 5.67 11.81
C MET A 79 15.60 6.14 12.66
N ALA A 80 15.81 5.55 13.83
CA ALA A 80 16.95 5.85 14.68
C ALA A 80 18.29 5.52 13.99
N ALA A 81 18.40 4.34 13.36
CA ALA A 81 19.60 3.92 12.64
C ALA A 81 19.97 4.81 11.44
N ASN A 82 19.01 5.59 10.91
CA ASN A 82 19.24 6.54 9.82
C ASN A 82 19.25 8.01 10.28
N GLY A 83 19.37 8.25 11.60
CA GLY A 83 19.46 9.60 12.16
C GLY A 83 18.17 10.41 11.99
N PHE A 84 17.01 9.76 12.09
CA PHE A 84 15.69 10.36 11.91
C PHE A 84 15.43 10.98 10.52
N ARG A 85 16.22 10.59 9.51
CA ARG A 85 16.03 11.02 8.12
C ARG A 85 15.14 10.03 7.37
N PHE A 86 13.83 10.29 7.35
CA PHE A 86 12.81 9.40 6.75
C PHE A 86 13.10 9.03 5.29
N ASN A 87 13.42 10.01 4.43
CA ASN A 87 13.72 9.73 3.01
C ASN A 87 14.91 8.77 2.85
N LYS A 88 15.99 8.98 3.62
CA LYS A 88 17.17 8.10 3.61
C LYS A 88 16.86 6.67 4.06
N MET A 89 15.88 6.51 4.96
CA MET A 89 15.39 5.20 5.37
C MET A 89 14.54 4.55 4.26
N MET A 90 13.62 5.29 3.64
CA MET A 90 12.79 4.78 2.55
C MET A 90 13.62 4.34 1.33
N ASP A 91 14.64 5.12 0.94
CA ASP A 91 15.55 4.79 -0.18
C ASP A 91 16.35 3.51 0.06
N ARG A 92 16.58 3.12 1.33
CA ARG A 92 17.27 1.87 1.70
C ARG A 92 16.33 0.68 1.87
N ASP A 93 15.03 0.95 2.01
CA ASP A 93 14.00 -0.05 2.22
C ASP A 93 13.29 -0.42 0.91
N ALA A 94 13.35 0.44 -0.11
CA ALA A 94 12.93 0.16 -1.48
C ALA A 94 13.85 -0.89 -2.14
#